data_AF-A0A565AW12-F1
#
_entry.id   AF-A0A565AW12-F1
#
_cell.length_a   1.000
_cell.length_b   1.000
_cell.length_c   1.000
_cell.angle_alpha   90.00
_cell.angle_beta   90.00
_cell.angle_gamma   90.00
#
_symmetry.space_group_name_H-M   'P 1'
#
loop_
_entity.id
_entity.type
_entity.pdbx_description
1 polymer ?
#
loop_
_entity_poly.entity_id
_entity_poly.type
_entity_poly.pdbx_seq_one_letter_code
_entity_poly.pdbx_strand_id
1 'polypeptide(L)'
;MKVGDPLYGVLSESQVGLDPLTGRPRIVDEMLAEMRGYIINDDGVDRQVKAERVRASLKDLENDYFGQKTILILEPPPIISQLVDRGKGHIFNFETQDSINAKAKGEKDGQRMMADAIRSGVAMGIGSLERHTQSDQRADSFVEELASLMMALPGQA
;
A
#
# COMPACT_ATOMS: atom_id res chain seq x y z
N MET A 1 27.40 -40.71 -10.13
CA MET A 1 28.84 -40.35 -9.93
C MET A 1 29.75 -41.49 -10.40
N LYS A 2 31.01 -41.23 -10.74
CA LYS A 2 31.94 -42.28 -11.23
C LYS A 2 32.55 -43.05 -10.06
N VAL A 3 32.66 -44.38 -10.22
CA VAL A 3 33.40 -45.26 -9.31
C VAL A 3 34.88 -44.87 -9.40
N GLY A 4 35.39 -44.21 -8.36
CA GLY A 4 36.73 -43.61 -8.33
C GLY A 4 36.76 -42.14 -7.90
N ASP A 5 35.61 -41.46 -7.86
CA ASP A 5 35.52 -40.12 -7.25
C ASP A 5 35.66 -40.24 -5.71
N PRO A 6 36.51 -39.44 -5.03
CA PRO A 6 36.58 -39.39 -3.57
C PRO A 6 35.25 -39.12 -2.87
N LEU A 7 34.31 -38.46 -3.56
CA LEU A 7 32.97 -38.17 -3.08
C LEU A 7 31.96 -39.30 -3.34
N TYR A 8 32.36 -40.37 -4.05
CA TYR A 8 31.53 -41.53 -4.32
C TYR A 8 31.17 -42.22 -2.99
N GLY A 9 29.87 -42.33 -2.70
CA GLY A 9 29.36 -42.88 -1.45
C GLY A 9 29.24 -41.87 -0.29
N VAL A 10 29.81 -40.67 -0.43
CA VAL A 10 29.59 -39.54 0.48
C VAL A 10 28.36 -38.75 0.06
N LEU A 11 28.27 -38.46 -1.23
CA LEU A 11 27.16 -37.72 -1.83
C LEU A 11 26.22 -38.67 -2.56
N SER A 12 24.91 -38.37 -2.47
CA SER A 12 23.89 -39.05 -3.27
C SER A 12 23.65 -38.33 -4.60
N GLU A 13 23.22 -39.07 -5.63
CA GLU A 13 22.96 -38.48 -6.96
C GLU A 13 21.79 -37.48 -6.97
N SER A 14 20.94 -37.48 -5.94
CA SER A 14 19.91 -36.45 -5.78
C SER A 14 20.46 -35.12 -5.24
N GLN A 15 21.56 -35.19 -4.46
CA GLN A 15 22.26 -34.01 -3.95
C GLN A 15 23.19 -33.41 -5.02
N VAL A 16 23.69 -34.25 -5.92
CA VAL A 16 24.63 -33.85 -6.99
C VAL A 16 23.89 -33.85 -8.32
N GLY A 17 23.65 -32.67 -8.89
CA GLY A 17 23.00 -32.56 -10.19
C GLY A 17 22.27 -31.24 -10.34
N LEU A 18 21.43 -31.16 -11.38
CA LEU A 18 20.60 -30.00 -11.62
C LEU A 18 19.34 -30.08 -10.76
N ASP A 19 19.01 -28.97 -10.13
CA ASP A 19 17.73 -28.82 -9.47
C ASP A 19 16.61 -28.75 -10.51
N PRO A 20 15.61 -29.66 -10.49
CA PRO A 20 14.58 -29.73 -11.54
C PRO A 20 13.74 -28.45 -11.66
N LEU A 21 13.65 -27.66 -10.59
CA LEU A 21 12.87 -26.42 -10.59
C LEU A 21 13.63 -25.25 -11.23
N THR A 22 14.92 -25.13 -10.90
CA THR A 22 15.72 -23.96 -11.31
C THR A 22 16.65 -24.23 -12.48
N GLY A 23 16.90 -25.51 -12.81
CA GLY A 23 17.90 -25.93 -13.80
C GLY A 23 19.34 -25.62 -13.39
N ARG A 24 19.58 -25.12 -12.17
CA ARG A 24 20.90 -24.78 -11.65
C ARG A 24 21.51 -25.99 -10.95
N PRO A 25 22.84 -26.13 -10.94
CA PRO A 25 23.49 -27.14 -10.13
C PRO A 25 23.17 -26.92 -8.63
N ARG A 26 22.83 -28.00 -7.93
CA ARG A 26 22.57 -27.99 -6.48
C ARG A 26 23.83 -27.68 -5.67
N ILE A 27 24.97 -28.15 -6.16
CA ILE A 27 26.31 -27.86 -5.64
C ILE A 27 27.16 -27.43 -6.83
N VAL A 28 27.80 -26.28 -6.72
CA VAL A 28 28.68 -25.75 -7.77
C VAL A 28 29.95 -26.60 -7.90
N ASP A 29 30.51 -26.65 -9.11
CA ASP A 29 31.70 -27.45 -9.40
C ASP A 29 32.91 -27.08 -8.54
N GLU A 30 33.05 -25.80 -8.18
CA GLU A 30 34.11 -25.31 -7.28
C GLU A 30 34.00 -25.95 -5.90
N MET A 31 32.80 -25.93 -5.31
CA MET A 31 32.57 -26.52 -4.00
C MET A 31 32.73 -28.04 -4.03
N LEU A 32 32.33 -28.71 -5.12
CA LEU A 32 32.63 -30.14 -5.32
C LEU A 32 34.14 -30.40 -5.41
N ALA A 33 34.91 -29.53 -6.07
CA ALA A 33 36.36 -29.65 -6.14
C ALA A 33 37.03 -29.44 -4.77
N GLU A 34 36.56 -28.48 -3.99
CA GLU A 34 37.04 -28.27 -2.61
C GLU A 34 36.73 -29.46 -1.71
N MET A 35 35.52 -30.03 -1.78
CA MET A 35 35.17 -31.24 -1.04
C MET A 35 36.06 -32.43 -1.43
N ARG A 36 36.38 -32.59 -2.72
CA ARG A 36 37.35 -33.60 -3.18
C ARG A 36 38.73 -33.36 -2.60
N GLY A 37 39.23 -32.12 -2.66
CA GLY A 37 40.53 -31.74 -2.10
C GLY A 37 40.61 -31.98 -0.60
N TYR A 38 39.52 -31.66 0.13
CA TYR A 38 39.44 -31.88 1.57
C TYR A 38 39.65 -33.35 1.94
N ILE A 39 39.01 -34.27 1.20
CA ILE A 39 39.07 -35.72 1.43
C ILE A 39 40.41 -36.32 0.97
N ILE A 40 40.96 -35.88 -0.18
CA ILE A 40 42.19 -36.45 -0.76
C ILE A 40 43.42 -36.14 0.09
N ASN A 41 43.43 -35.01 0.81
CA ASN A 41 44.62 -34.56 1.53
C ASN A 41 45.05 -35.46 2.71
N ASP A 42 44.24 -36.44 3.12
CA ASP A 42 44.55 -37.33 4.25
C ASP A 42 44.48 -38.82 3.85
N ASP A 43 45.37 -39.62 4.45
CA ASP A 43 45.45 -41.07 4.23
C ASP A 43 44.73 -41.88 5.32
N GLY A 44 44.10 -43.00 4.92
CA GLY A 44 43.60 -44.03 5.85
C GLY A 44 42.33 -43.65 6.63
N VAL A 45 42.42 -43.67 7.97
CA VAL A 45 41.27 -43.47 8.90
C VAL A 45 40.75 -42.03 8.83
N ASP A 46 41.65 -41.08 8.67
CA ASP A 46 41.32 -39.65 8.62
C ASP A 46 40.46 -39.31 7.41
N ARG A 47 40.68 -40.02 6.28
CA ARG A 47 39.82 -39.92 5.10
C ARG A 47 38.36 -40.26 5.40
N GLN A 48 38.11 -41.32 6.17
CA GLN A 48 36.75 -41.72 6.53
C GLN A 48 36.09 -40.71 7.46
N VAL A 49 36.85 -40.18 8.44
CA VAL A 49 36.37 -39.15 9.36
C VAL A 49 35.99 -37.87 8.58
N LYS A 50 36.83 -37.46 7.62
CA LYS A 50 36.54 -36.30 6.77
C LYS A 50 35.33 -36.51 5.86
N ALA A 51 35.21 -37.69 5.26
CA ALA A 51 34.04 -38.04 4.46
C ALA A 51 32.75 -37.96 5.30
N GLU A 52 32.76 -38.51 6.51
CA GLU A 52 31.61 -38.44 7.41
C GLU A 52 31.33 -36.99 7.87
N ARG A 53 32.38 -36.19 8.06
CA ARG A 53 32.22 -34.76 8.38
C ARG A 53 31.57 -33.99 7.24
N VAL A 54 31.98 -34.22 6.00
CA VAL A 54 31.34 -33.63 4.81
C VAL A 54 29.87 -34.05 4.75
N ARG A 55 29.58 -35.33 4.99
CA ARG A 55 28.21 -35.84 5.02
C ARG A 55 27.37 -35.16 6.11
N ALA A 56 27.91 -35.00 7.31
CA ALA A 56 27.24 -34.33 8.42
C ALA A 56 26.95 -32.85 8.09
N SER A 57 27.95 -32.12 7.58
CA SER A 57 27.77 -30.71 7.20
C SER A 57 26.71 -30.51 6.12
N LEU A 58 26.60 -31.44 5.17
CA LEU A 58 25.55 -31.39 4.14
C LEU A 58 24.17 -31.69 4.69
N LYS A 59 24.06 -32.61 5.65
CA LYS A 59 22.80 -32.90 6.34
C LYS A 59 22.31 -31.69 7.14
N ASP A 60 23.23 -30.96 7.77
CA ASP A 60 22.90 -29.72 8.47
C ASP A 60 22.40 -28.65 7.49
N LEU A 61 22.99 -28.57 6.30
CA LEU A 61 22.59 -27.64 5.24
C LEU A 61 21.28 -28.03 4.55
N GLU A 62 20.84 -29.29 4.59
CA GLU A 62 19.64 -29.76 3.88
C GLU A 62 18.36 -29.01 4.29
N ASN A 63 18.29 -28.54 5.53
CA ASN A 63 17.15 -27.77 6.03
C ASN A 63 17.33 -26.25 5.93
N ASP A 64 18.53 -25.76 5.61
CA ASP A 64 18.84 -24.33 5.52
C ASP A 64 18.95 -23.85 4.07
N TYR A 65 17.92 -23.15 3.60
CA TYR A 65 17.88 -22.58 2.25
C TYR A 65 18.98 -21.53 2.02
N PHE A 66 19.28 -20.69 3.02
CA PHE A 66 20.28 -19.63 2.89
C PHE A 66 21.69 -20.22 2.85
N GLY A 67 21.95 -21.21 3.70
CA GLY A 67 23.20 -21.98 3.70
C GLY A 67 23.43 -22.67 2.36
N GLN A 68 22.42 -23.36 1.80
CA GLN A 68 22.54 -23.99 0.49
C GLN A 68 22.91 -22.99 -0.61
N LYS A 69 22.20 -21.85 -0.65
CA LYS A 69 22.45 -20.77 -1.61
C LYS A 69 23.87 -20.21 -1.50
N THR A 70 24.27 -19.87 -0.28
CA THR A 70 25.51 -19.12 -0.05
C THR A 70 26.74 -20.02 -0.08
N ILE A 71 26.64 -21.24 0.46
CA ILE A 71 27.78 -22.16 0.63
C ILE A 71 27.86 -23.14 -0.55
N LEU A 72 26.76 -23.77 -0.96
CA LEU A 72 26.80 -24.81 -2.00
C LEU A 72 26.72 -24.23 -3.42
N ILE A 73 25.94 -23.17 -3.62
CA ILE A 73 25.72 -22.54 -4.93
C ILE A 73 26.65 -21.32 -5.13
N LEU A 74 27.24 -20.79 -4.04
CA LEU A 74 28.05 -19.57 -4.05
C LEU A 74 27.29 -18.34 -4.60
N GLU A 75 25.96 -18.31 -4.41
CA GLU A 75 25.14 -17.15 -4.76
C GLU A 75 25.21 -16.11 -3.62
N PRO A 76 25.34 -14.80 -3.92
CA PRO A 76 25.30 -13.78 -2.88
C PRO A 76 23.96 -13.83 -2.13
N PRO A 77 23.97 -13.58 -0.81
CA PRO A 77 22.74 -13.57 -0.03
C PRO A 77 21.79 -12.49 -0.56
N PRO A 78 20.48 -12.75 -0.59
CA PRO A 78 19.53 -11.79 -1.11
C PRO A 78 19.52 -10.52 -0.24
N ILE A 79 19.58 -9.36 -0.90
CA ILE A 79 19.49 -8.08 -0.23
C ILE A 79 18.01 -7.77 0.00
N ILE A 80 17.54 -7.95 1.24
CA ILE A 80 16.17 -7.61 1.62
C ILE A 80 16.10 -6.10 1.85
N SER A 81 15.49 -5.37 0.91
CA SER A 81 15.16 -3.95 1.12
C SER A 81 13.95 -3.84 2.05
N GLN A 82 14.11 -3.16 3.18
CA GLN A 82 13.00 -2.83 4.08
C GLN A 82 12.21 -1.60 3.61
N LEU A 83 12.75 -0.81 2.68
CA LEU A 83 12.11 0.41 2.23
C LEU A 83 11.23 0.12 1.01
N VAL A 84 9.95 -0.12 1.28
CA VAL A 84 8.93 -0.48 0.29
C VAL A 84 8.76 0.58 -0.81
N ASP A 85 9.04 1.85 -0.52
CA ASP A 85 8.72 2.98 -1.41
C ASP A 85 9.92 3.57 -2.16
N ARG A 86 11.11 2.97 -2.00
CA ARG A 86 12.31 3.47 -2.68
C ARG A 86 12.17 3.25 -4.20
N GLY A 87 12.12 4.35 -4.96
CA GLY A 87 12.07 4.33 -6.43
C GLY A 87 10.68 4.27 -7.06
N LYS A 88 9.59 4.27 -6.28
CA LYS A 88 8.21 4.25 -6.82
C LYS A 88 7.70 5.61 -7.34
N GLY A 89 8.52 6.66 -7.27
CA GLY A 89 8.09 8.02 -7.60
C GLY A 89 7.03 8.54 -6.63
N HIS A 90 6.32 9.60 -7.00
CA HIS A 90 5.23 10.14 -6.20
C HIS A 90 4.07 9.14 -6.14
N ILE A 91 3.88 8.51 -4.98
CA ILE A 91 2.76 7.59 -4.76
C ILE A 91 1.51 8.45 -4.53
N PHE A 92 0.57 8.43 -5.49
CA PHE A 92 -0.72 9.07 -5.32
C PHE A 92 -1.50 8.29 -4.27
N ASN A 93 -1.70 8.91 -3.10
CA ASN A 93 -2.64 8.37 -2.12
C ASN A 93 -4.05 8.49 -2.71
N PHE A 94 -4.69 7.34 -2.96
CA PHE A 94 -6.12 7.32 -3.20
C PHE A 94 -6.80 7.69 -1.89
N GLU A 95 -7.19 8.97 -1.78
CA GLU A 95 -7.97 9.47 -0.67
C GLU A 95 -9.22 8.59 -0.50
N THR A 96 -9.34 7.92 0.65
CA THR A 96 -10.55 7.19 0.99
C THR A 96 -11.69 8.21 1.13
N GLN A 97 -12.93 7.80 0.84
CA GLN A 97 -14.09 8.69 0.95
C GLN A 97 -14.17 9.38 2.32
N ASP A 98 -13.67 8.75 3.39
CA ASP A 98 -13.59 9.35 4.73
C ASP A 98 -12.69 10.60 4.79
N SER A 99 -11.55 10.59 4.09
CA SER A 99 -10.65 11.74 4.02
C SER A 99 -11.20 12.88 3.14
N ILE A 100 -11.93 12.52 2.07
CA ILE A 100 -12.66 13.48 1.22
C ILE A 100 -13.80 14.13 2.02
N ASN A 101 -14.56 13.32 2.77
CA ASN A 101 -15.65 13.78 3.63
C ASN A 101 -15.15 14.68 4.77
N ALA A 102 -13.97 14.39 5.34
CA ALA A 102 -13.33 15.23 6.34
C ALA A 102 -12.94 16.60 5.79
N LYS A 103 -12.38 16.67 4.56
CA LYS A 103 -12.06 17.94 3.89
C LYS A 103 -13.32 18.74 3.52
N ALA A 104 -14.35 18.08 2.99
CA ALA A 104 -15.63 18.71 2.66
C ALA A 104 -16.35 19.28 3.89
N LYS A 105 -16.10 18.73 5.08
CA LYS A 105 -16.66 19.24 6.34
C LYS A 105 -15.97 20.53 6.80
N GLY A 106 -14.66 20.67 6.57
CA GLY A 106 -13.91 21.90 6.85
C GLY A 106 -14.26 23.06 5.92
N GLU A 107 -14.61 22.77 4.66
CA GLU A 107 -14.97 23.80 3.68
C GLU A 107 -16.34 24.45 3.94
N LYS A 108 -17.29 23.68 4.50
CA LYS A 108 -18.62 24.18 4.89
C LYS A 108 -18.59 25.19 6.04
N ASP A 109 -17.60 25.11 6.93
CA ASP A 109 -17.48 26.04 8.06
C ASP A 109 -16.97 27.43 7.62
N GLY A 110 -16.15 27.50 6.57
CA GLY A 110 -15.69 28.79 6.00
C GLY A 110 -16.81 29.58 5.33
N GLN A 111 -17.75 28.89 4.66
CA GLN A 111 -18.90 29.54 4.01
C GLN A 111 -19.88 30.16 5.01
N ARG A 112 -20.01 29.60 6.22
CA ARG A 112 -20.87 30.16 7.28
C ARG A 112 -20.33 31.50 7.78
N MET A 113 -19.01 31.63 7.96
CA MET A 113 -18.40 32.88 8.43
C MET A 113 -18.61 34.02 7.42
N MET A 114 -18.49 33.75 6.13
CA MET A 114 -18.74 34.74 5.07
C MET A 114 -20.22 35.16 5.02
N ALA A 115 -21.14 34.20 5.13
CA ALA A 115 -22.58 34.48 5.14
C ALA A 115 -23.03 35.27 6.37
N ASP A 116 -22.46 35.00 7.55
CA ASP A 116 -22.77 35.73 8.78
C ASP A 116 -22.19 37.16 8.77
N ALA A 117 -21.00 37.36 8.21
CA ALA A 117 -20.44 38.70 8.02
C ALA A 117 -21.30 39.56 7.08
N ILE A 118 -21.80 38.99 5.98
CA ILE A 118 -22.70 39.69 5.05
C ILE A 118 -24.03 40.03 5.75
N ARG A 119 -24.65 39.08 6.45
CA ARG A 119 -25.89 39.33 7.20
C ARG A 119 -25.72 40.39 8.28
N SER A 120 -24.62 40.33 9.03
CA SER A 120 -24.31 41.32 10.07
C SER A 120 -24.05 42.70 9.48
N GLY A 121 -23.34 42.79 8.35
CA GLY A 121 -23.09 44.03 7.63
C GLY A 121 -24.37 44.66 7.05
N VAL A 122 -25.28 43.86 6.51
CA VAL A 122 -26.58 44.33 5.98
C VAL A 122 -27.49 44.86 7.10
N ALA A 123 -27.46 44.24 8.29
CA ALA A 123 -28.22 44.72 9.45
C ALA A 123 -27.67 46.04 10.04
N MET A 124 -26.40 46.36 9.78
CA MET A 124 -25.68 47.51 10.35
C MET A 124 -25.45 48.65 9.35
N GLY A 125 -25.83 48.47 8.07
CA GLY A 125 -25.63 49.45 7.01
C GLY A 125 -26.70 50.54 6.99
N ILE A 126 -26.28 51.80 7.15
CA ILE A 126 -27.10 52.98 6.86
C ILE A 126 -27.16 53.14 5.33
N GLY A 127 -28.20 52.61 4.68
CA GLY A 127 -28.40 52.76 3.22
C GLY A 127 -29.65 52.06 2.70
N SER A 128 -30.42 52.77 1.85
CA SER A 128 -31.82 52.52 1.49
C SER A 128 -32.17 51.10 1.05
N LEU A 129 -32.90 50.37 1.90
CA LEU A 129 -33.72 49.24 1.49
C LEU A 129 -35.15 49.78 1.34
N GLU A 130 -35.68 49.76 0.12
CA GLU A 130 -37.12 49.98 -0.11
C GLU A 130 -37.88 48.93 0.70
N ARG A 131 -38.41 49.36 1.84
CA ARG A 131 -39.28 48.55 2.69
C ARG A 131 -40.69 48.82 2.22
N HIS A 132 -41.33 47.85 1.58
CA HIS A 132 -42.78 47.76 1.68
C HIS A 132 -43.10 47.41 3.12
N THR A 133 -43.54 48.41 3.89
CA THR A 133 -43.98 48.21 5.27
C THR A 133 -45.37 47.59 5.26
N GLN A 134 -45.71 46.79 6.27
CA GLN A 134 -47.01 46.10 6.37
C GLN A 134 -48.23 47.04 6.31
N SER A 135 -48.04 48.37 6.45
CA SER A 135 -49.07 49.38 6.18
C SER A 135 -49.50 49.43 4.72
N ASP A 136 -48.59 49.19 3.77
CA ASP A 136 -48.86 49.26 2.32
C ASP A 136 -49.78 48.10 1.89
N GLN A 137 -49.54 46.90 2.42
CA GLN A 137 -50.40 45.73 2.18
C GLN A 137 -51.82 45.92 2.72
N ARG A 138 -52.00 46.78 3.75
CA ARG A 138 -53.30 47.05 4.37
C ARG A 138 -54.10 48.10 3.61
N ALA A 139 -53.42 49.02 2.92
CA ALA A 139 -54.07 49.98 2.04
C ALA A 139 -54.67 49.27 0.82
N ASP A 140 -53.90 48.41 0.16
CA ASP A 140 -54.36 47.67 -1.03
C ASP A 140 -55.59 46.80 -0.75
N SER A 141 -55.62 46.11 0.41
CA SER A 141 -56.79 45.34 0.83
C SER A 141 -58.03 46.20 1.10
N PHE A 142 -57.85 47.43 1.60
CA PHE A 142 -58.97 48.34 1.89
C PHE A 142 -59.54 48.96 0.59
N VAL A 143 -58.70 49.22 -0.42
CA VAL A 143 -59.18 49.71 -1.72
C VAL A 143 -59.94 48.61 -2.47
N GLU A 144 -59.50 47.35 -2.39
CA GLU A 144 -60.25 46.21 -2.92
C GLU A 144 -61.58 45.99 -2.17
N GLU A 145 -61.60 46.16 -0.85
CA GLU A 145 -62.81 46.05 -0.03
C GLU A 145 -63.83 47.16 -0.33
N LEU A 146 -63.37 48.40 -0.53
CA LEU A 146 -64.22 49.52 -0.98
C LEU A 146 -64.71 49.35 -2.43
N ALA A 147 -63.88 48.83 -3.33
CA ALA A 147 -64.28 48.56 -4.71
C ALA A 147 -65.34 47.46 -4.78
N SER A 148 -65.22 46.42 -3.95
CA SER A 148 -66.22 45.35 -3.82
C SER A 148 -67.55 45.87 -3.24
N LEU A 149 -67.49 46.79 -2.26
CA LEU A 149 -68.67 47.41 -1.66
C LEU A 149 -69.38 48.40 -2.60
N MET A 150 -68.63 49.14 -3.42
CA MET A 150 -69.20 50.05 -4.44
C MET A 150 -69.83 49.30 -5.64
N MET A 151 -69.40 48.06 -5.91
CA MET A 151 -70.00 47.19 -6.93
C MET A 151 -71.29 46.49 -6.47
N ALA A 152 -71.63 46.57 -5.17
CA ALA A 152 -72.75 45.86 -4.55
C ALA A 152 -73.93 46.77 -4.16
N LEU A 153 -74.26 47.78 -4.99
CA LEU A 153 -75.53 48.54 -4.86
C LEU A 153 -76.46 48.22 -6.05
N PRO A 154 -77.64 47.61 -5.82
CA PRO A 154 -78.65 47.42 -6.85
C PRO A 154 -79.39 48.73 -7.08
N GLY A 155 -79.24 49.30 -8.28
CA GLY A 155 -80.07 50.39 -8.77
C GLY A 155 -81.22 49.86 -9.63
N GLN A 156 -82.44 50.20 -9.21
CA GLN A 156 -83.66 50.37 -10.02
C GLN A 156 -84.40 49.10 -10.50
N ALA A 157 -85.50 48.81 -9.81
CA ALA A 157 -86.86 48.97 -10.36
C ALA A 157 -87.78 49.54 -9.28
#